data_AF-A0A141RHC5-F1
#
_entry.id   AF-A0A141RHC5-F1
#
_cell.length_a   1.000
_cell.length_b   1.000
_cell.length_c   1.000
_cell.angle_alpha   90.00
_cell.angle_beta   90.00
_cell.angle_gamma   90.00
#
_symmetry.space_group_name_H-M   'P 1'
#
loop_
_entity.id
_entity.type
_entity.pdbx_description
1 polymer ?
#
loop_
_entity_poly.entity_id
_entity_poly.type
_entity_poly.pdbx_seq_one_letter_code
_entity_poly.pdbx_strand_id
1 'polypeptide(L)'
;TLVELAARRRLTLMVGFNRRFAPLYRELKGRLGEAASLRMDKHRSDSVGNDLRFTLLDDYLHVVDTALWLADGQARLRGGALQITPQGEMLYAEHQFSSPRLQVTTSMHRRAGSQREWVQAVTDGGLYAVSEMREWQEECGHGVVQRPVASWQTTLEQRG
;
A
#
# COMPACT_ATOMS: atom_id res chain seq x y z
N THR A 1 -21.35 10.12 -13.81
CA THR A 1 -20.77 9.10 -12.90
C THR A 1 -21.57 8.99 -11.60
N LEU A 2 -21.34 7.94 -10.78
CA LEU A 2 -21.91 7.86 -9.42
C LEU A 2 -21.47 9.04 -8.54
N VAL A 3 -20.24 9.53 -8.74
CA VAL A 3 -19.72 10.76 -8.09
C VAL A 3 -20.58 11.97 -8.44
N GLU A 4 -20.82 12.22 -9.73
CA GLU A 4 -21.71 13.31 -10.16
C GLU A 4 -23.16 13.13 -9.68
N LEU A 5 -23.64 11.88 -9.58
CA LEU A 5 -24.99 11.61 -9.06
C LEU A 5 -25.06 11.94 -7.57
N ALA A 6 -24.09 11.50 -6.77
CA ALA A 6 -24.01 11.81 -5.35
C ALA A 6 -23.91 13.33 -5.11
N ALA A 7 -23.07 14.02 -5.87
CA ALA A 7 -22.97 15.49 -5.83
C ALA A 7 -24.30 16.17 -6.17
N ARG A 8 -24.96 15.76 -7.27
CA ARG A 8 -26.29 16.30 -7.66
C ARG A 8 -27.37 16.02 -6.62
N ARG A 9 -27.29 14.88 -5.94
CA ARG A 9 -28.24 14.46 -4.89
C ARG A 9 -27.87 14.96 -3.50
N ARG A 10 -26.76 15.69 -3.34
CA ARG A 10 -26.20 16.12 -2.04
C ARG A 10 -26.00 14.95 -1.07
N LEU A 11 -25.60 13.80 -1.60
CA LEU A 11 -25.25 12.62 -0.81
C LEU A 11 -23.73 12.49 -0.73
N THR A 12 -23.25 11.99 0.41
CA THR A 12 -21.84 11.62 0.57
C THR A 12 -21.61 10.26 -0.08
N LEU A 13 -20.68 10.21 -1.03
CA LEU A 13 -20.18 8.97 -1.63
C LEU A 13 -18.70 8.85 -1.29
N MET A 14 -18.31 7.72 -0.69
CA MET A 14 -16.93 7.44 -0.30
C MET A 14 -16.50 6.07 -0.84
N VAL A 15 -15.24 5.96 -1.25
CA VAL A 15 -14.61 4.67 -1.58
C VAL A 15 -13.95 4.12 -0.32
N GLY A 16 -14.15 2.83 -0.03
CA GLY A 16 -13.66 2.15 1.16
C GLY A 16 -12.14 1.89 1.17
N PHE A 17 -11.33 2.94 1.11
CA PHE A 17 -9.87 2.86 1.24
C PHE A 17 -9.43 2.80 2.71
N ASN A 18 -9.79 1.72 3.41
CA ASN A 18 -9.53 1.51 4.84
C ASN A 18 -8.06 1.73 5.25
N ARG A 19 -7.11 1.37 4.39
CA ARG A 19 -5.66 1.56 4.60
C ARG A 19 -5.26 3.01 4.89
N ARG A 20 -6.04 3.99 4.41
CA ARG A 20 -5.81 5.42 4.69
C ARG A 20 -6.14 5.81 6.13
N PHE A 21 -6.88 4.96 6.83
CA PHE A 21 -7.31 5.15 8.22
C PHE A 21 -6.51 4.30 9.21
N ALA A 22 -5.74 3.32 8.73
CA ALA A 22 -4.85 2.52 9.56
C ALA A 22 -3.87 3.41 10.36
N PRO A 23 -3.88 3.35 11.71
CA PRO A 23 -3.10 4.26 12.55
C PRO A 23 -1.61 4.31 12.19
N LEU A 24 -0.98 3.15 11.97
CA LEU A 24 0.45 3.09 11.67
C LEU A 24 0.80 3.58 10.26
N TYR A 25 -0.10 3.45 9.28
CA TYR A 25 0.13 4.06 7.96
C TYR A 25 -0.03 5.58 8.00
N ARG A 26 -0.97 6.09 8.81
CA ARG A 26 -1.07 7.54 9.05
C ARG A 26 0.16 8.08 9.78
N GLU A 27 0.68 7.34 10.75
CA GLU A 27 1.93 7.70 11.42
C GLU A 27 3.11 7.66 10.44
N LEU A 28 3.24 6.58 9.66
CA LEU A 28 4.28 6.46 8.63
C LEU A 28 4.25 7.65 7.69
N LYS A 29 3.06 8.03 7.20
CA LYS A 29 2.87 9.19 6.34
C LYS A 29 3.46 10.47 6.94
N GLY A 30 3.34 10.67 8.25
CA GLY A 30 3.93 11.82 8.96
C GLY A 30 5.46 11.82 8.99
N ARG A 31 6.11 10.69 8.70
CA ARG A 31 7.58 10.55 8.62
C ARG A 31 8.12 10.69 7.19
N LEU A 32 7.27 10.75 6.16
CA LEU A 32 7.70 10.71 4.76
C LEU A 32 8.14 12.06 4.17
N GLY A 33 8.21 13.14 4.95
CA GLY A 33 8.46 14.50 4.45
C GLY A 33 9.72 14.64 3.58
N GLU A 34 10.79 13.91 3.91
CA GLU A 34 12.05 13.84 3.16
C GLU A 34 12.39 12.39 2.75
N ALA A 35 11.37 11.59 2.45
CA ALA A 35 11.58 10.22 1.99
C ALA A 35 12.17 10.20 0.57
N ALA A 36 13.26 9.44 0.40
CA ALA A 36 13.86 9.16 -0.89
C ALA A 36 13.18 7.98 -1.60
N SER A 37 12.71 6.99 -0.82
CA SER A 37 12.09 5.77 -1.34
C SER A 37 10.92 5.31 -0.48
N LEU A 38 9.88 4.80 -1.13
CA LEU A 38 8.73 4.13 -0.53
C LEU A 38 8.45 2.84 -1.31
N ARG A 39 8.28 1.72 -0.62
CA ARG A 39 7.88 0.46 -1.25
C ARG A 39 6.69 -0.13 -0.51
N MET A 40 5.67 -0.54 -1.24
CA MET A 40 4.54 -1.29 -0.70
C MET A 40 4.42 -2.64 -1.40
N ASP A 41 4.39 -3.69 -0.60
CA ASP A 41 4.18 -5.06 -1.06
C ASP A 41 2.89 -5.61 -0.46
N LYS A 42 2.17 -6.37 -1.27
CA LYS A 42 0.98 -7.11 -0.85
C LYS A 42 0.89 -8.41 -1.61
N HIS A 43 1.18 -9.52 -0.95
CA HIS A 43 1.19 -10.85 -1.55
C HIS A 43 0.04 -11.72 -1.05
N ARG A 44 -0.29 -12.74 -1.84
CA ARG A 44 -1.26 -13.78 -1.51
C ARG A 44 -0.57 -15.13 -1.50
N SER A 45 -1.02 -16.05 -0.64
CA SER A 45 -0.46 -17.40 -0.56
C SER A 45 -0.66 -18.17 -1.86
N ASP A 46 -1.91 -18.37 -2.27
CA ASP A 46 -2.30 -18.86 -3.58
C ASP A 46 -3.71 -18.34 -3.92
N SER A 47 -3.79 -17.40 -4.85
CA SER A 47 -5.03 -16.69 -5.19
C SER A 47 -5.05 -16.27 -6.67
N VAL A 48 -4.50 -17.09 -7.55
CA VAL A 48 -4.70 -16.94 -9.01
C VAL A 48 -6.05 -17.58 -9.38
N GLY A 49 -6.81 -16.97 -10.30
CA GLY A 49 -8.11 -17.54 -10.72
C GLY A 49 -9.10 -16.55 -11.35
N ASN A 50 -8.93 -15.25 -11.09
CA ASN A 50 -9.74 -14.21 -11.72
C ASN A 50 -8.99 -13.59 -12.90
N ASP A 51 -9.74 -13.01 -13.84
CA ASP A 51 -9.14 -12.26 -14.94
C ASP A 51 -8.29 -11.09 -14.45
N LEU A 52 -7.34 -10.67 -15.29
CA LEU A 52 -6.42 -9.57 -14.99
C LEU A 52 -7.15 -8.30 -14.56
N ARG A 53 -8.19 -7.88 -15.28
CA ARG A 53 -8.87 -6.60 -15.03
C ARG A 53 -9.57 -6.62 -13.68
N PHE A 54 -10.25 -7.72 -13.36
CA PHE A 54 -10.86 -7.90 -12.04
C PHE A 54 -9.79 -7.79 -10.95
N THR A 55 -8.71 -8.56 -11.06
CA THR A 55 -7.66 -8.60 -10.02
C THR A 55 -6.97 -7.24 -9.83
N LEU A 56 -6.74 -6.50 -10.93
CA LEU A 56 -6.17 -5.15 -10.86
C LEU A 56 -7.07 -4.18 -10.10
N LEU A 57 -8.39 -4.22 -10.32
CA LEU A 57 -9.33 -3.29 -9.71
C LEU A 57 -9.73 -3.69 -8.29
N ASP A 58 -9.81 -5.00 -8.02
CA ASP A 58 -10.25 -5.54 -6.73
C ASP A 58 -9.12 -5.60 -5.70
N ASP A 59 -7.89 -5.97 -6.10
CA ASP A 59 -6.80 -6.18 -5.14
C ASP A 59 -5.60 -5.27 -5.37
N TYR A 60 -5.10 -5.16 -6.61
CA TYR A 60 -3.90 -4.35 -6.88
C TYR A 60 -4.14 -2.85 -6.69
N LEU A 61 -5.37 -2.38 -6.92
CA LEU A 61 -5.79 -1.00 -6.68
C LEU A 61 -5.50 -0.56 -5.24
N HIS A 62 -5.65 -1.44 -4.25
CA HIS A 62 -5.35 -1.09 -2.87
C HIS A 62 -3.85 -0.81 -2.61
N VAL A 63 -2.96 -1.49 -3.34
CA VAL A 63 -1.51 -1.26 -3.26
C VAL A 63 -1.16 0.09 -3.88
N VAL A 64 -1.67 0.33 -5.10
CA VAL A 64 -1.45 1.59 -5.82
C VAL A 64 -2.05 2.77 -5.05
N ASP A 65 -3.28 2.64 -4.56
CA ASP A 65 -3.98 3.68 -3.81
C ASP A 65 -3.21 4.09 -2.56
N THR A 66 -2.78 3.11 -1.77
CA THR A 66 -2.08 3.35 -0.49
C THR A 66 -0.70 3.95 -0.74
N ALA A 67 0.06 3.41 -1.70
CA ALA A 67 1.39 3.91 -2.02
C ALA A 67 1.35 5.36 -2.56
N LEU A 68 0.39 5.67 -3.46
CA LEU A 68 0.22 7.03 -3.96
C LEU A 68 -0.32 7.98 -2.89
N TRP A 69 -1.22 7.52 -2.02
CA TRP A 69 -1.70 8.31 -0.89
C TRP A 69 -0.56 8.65 0.07
N LEU A 70 0.30 7.69 0.42
CA LEU A 70 1.50 7.92 1.22
C LEU A 70 2.43 8.95 0.56
N ALA A 71 2.59 8.87 -0.76
CA ALA A 71 3.38 9.80 -1.59
C ALA A 71 2.67 11.12 -1.97
N ASP A 72 1.69 11.57 -1.18
CA ASP A 72 0.92 12.83 -1.36
C ASP A 72 0.23 12.98 -2.73
N GLY A 73 -0.01 11.87 -3.43
CA GLY A 73 -0.63 11.85 -4.76
C GLY A 73 0.19 12.52 -5.86
N GLN A 74 1.45 12.89 -5.59
CA GLN A 74 2.31 13.61 -6.54
C GLN A 74 3.12 12.67 -7.45
N ALA A 75 3.29 11.42 -7.05
CA ALA A 75 4.07 10.45 -7.82
C ALA A 75 3.35 10.06 -9.13
N ARG A 76 4.11 10.02 -10.23
CA ARG A 76 3.63 9.65 -11.57
C ARG A 76 4.23 8.33 -12.00
N LEU A 77 3.44 7.52 -12.70
CA LEU A 77 3.87 6.23 -13.22
C LEU A 77 5.08 6.41 -14.15
N ARG A 78 6.11 5.58 -13.95
CA ARG A 78 7.31 5.51 -14.81
C ARG A 78 7.35 4.24 -15.63
N GLY A 79 6.88 3.13 -15.07
CA GLY A 79 6.90 1.85 -15.71
C GLY A 79 6.51 0.75 -14.74
N GLY A 80 6.63 -0.48 -15.21
CA GLY A 80 6.31 -1.66 -14.43
C GLY A 80 6.24 -2.90 -15.30
N ALA A 81 5.88 -4.00 -14.65
CA ALA A 81 5.70 -5.29 -15.27
C ALA A 81 4.41 -5.94 -14.75
N LEU A 82 3.74 -6.64 -15.67
CA LEU A 82 2.66 -7.58 -15.36
C LEU A 82 3.07 -8.95 -15.87
N GLN A 83 2.96 -9.95 -15.01
CA GLN A 83 3.08 -11.35 -15.42
C GLN A 83 1.69 -11.97 -15.36
N ILE A 84 1.29 -12.58 -16.47
CA ILE A 84 -0.05 -13.09 -16.70
C ILE A 84 0.08 -14.57 -17.05
N THR A 85 -0.81 -15.41 -16.51
CA THR A 85 -0.88 -16.82 -16.88
C THR A 85 -1.38 -16.97 -18.33
N PRO A 86 -1.20 -18.14 -18.97
CA PRO A 86 -1.81 -18.41 -20.28
C PRO A 86 -3.33 -18.25 -20.31
N GLN A 87 -3.99 -18.33 -19.14
CA GLN A 87 -5.43 -18.17 -18.96
C GLN A 87 -5.85 -16.69 -18.83
N GLY A 88 -4.92 -15.73 -18.87
CA GLY A 88 -5.23 -14.30 -18.75
C GLY A 88 -5.37 -13.82 -17.30
N GLU A 89 -4.89 -14.58 -16.33
CA GLU A 89 -4.99 -14.27 -14.90
C GLU A 89 -3.70 -13.59 -14.42
N MET A 90 -3.81 -12.67 -13.48
CA MET A 90 -2.63 -12.02 -12.92
C MET A 90 -1.83 -12.99 -12.03
N LEU A 91 -0.54 -13.13 -12.29
CA LEU A 91 0.41 -13.84 -11.41
C LEU A 91 1.22 -12.85 -10.57
N TYR A 92 1.75 -11.81 -11.21
CA TYR A 92 2.59 -10.80 -10.56
C TYR A 92 2.37 -9.41 -11.18
N ALA A 93 2.48 -8.37 -10.35
CA ALA A 93 2.51 -6.99 -10.80
C ALA A 93 3.51 -6.19 -9.97
N GLU A 94 4.36 -5.43 -10.64
CA GLU A 94 5.19 -4.41 -10.00
C GLU A 94 5.21 -3.15 -10.83
N HIS A 95 5.10 -1.99 -10.20
CA HIS A 95 5.16 -0.70 -10.87
C HIS A 95 6.01 0.29 -10.08
N GLN A 96 6.71 1.15 -10.81
CA GLN A 96 7.46 2.26 -10.26
C GLN A 96 6.75 3.58 -10.59
N PHE A 97 6.61 4.42 -9.57
CA PHE A 97 6.17 5.80 -9.67
C PHE A 97 7.25 6.71 -9.13
N SER A 98 7.25 7.97 -9.55
CA SER A 98 8.20 8.93 -9.02
C SER A 98 7.62 10.34 -8.96
N SER A 99 8.07 11.10 -7.98
CA SER A 99 8.01 12.55 -7.95
C SER A 99 9.45 13.11 -7.96
N PRO A 100 9.67 14.43 -8.01
CA PRO A 100 11.02 14.99 -7.94
C PRO A 100 11.84 14.56 -6.71
N ARG A 101 11.18 14.19 -5.60
CA ARG A 101 11.85 13.87 -4.32
C ARG A 101 11.74 12.40 -3.90
N LEU A 102 10.74 11.69 -4.40
CA LEU A 102 10.38 10.36 -3.90
C LEU A 102 10.22 9.35 -5.04
N GLN A 103 10.89 8.21 -4.90
CA GLN A 103 10.64 7.00 -5.68
C GLN A 103 9.63 6.11 -4.95
N VAL A 104 8.67 5.54 -5.68
CA VAL A 104 7.63 4.69 -5.11
C VAL A 104 7.55 3.39 -5.89
N THR A 105 7.57 2.25 -5.20
CA THR A 105 7.40 0.94 -5.84
C THR A 105 6.22 0.19 -5.22
N THR A 106 5.37 -0.36 -6.06
CA THR A 106 4.23 -1.20 -5.64
C THR A 106 4.40 -2.60 -6.17
N SER A 107 4.23 -3.62 -5.35
CA SER A 107 4.45 -5.02 -5.74
C SER A 107 3.38 -5.95 -5.19
N MET A 108 2.94 -6.89 -6.03
CA MET A 108 1.98 -7.92 -5.67
C MET A 108 2.31 -9.21 -6.39
N HIS A 109 2.31 -10.31 -5.64
CA HIS A 109 2.41 -11.66 -6.18
C HIS A 109 1.21 -12.47 -5.70
N ARG A 110 0.51 -13.12 -6.62
CA ARG A 110 -0.76 -13.80 -6.36
C ARG A 110 -0.59 -15.24 -5.84
N ARG A 111 0.60 -15.82 -5.99
CA ARG A 111 0.94 -17.17 -5.49
C ARG A 111 2.32 -17.19 -4.81
N ALA A 112 2.51 -16.36 -3.80
CA ALA A 112 3.80 -16.18 -3.13
C ALA A 112 4.07 -17.21 -2.02
N GLY A 113 3.10 -18.08 -1.71
CA GLY A 113 3.17 -19.01 -0.59
C GLY A 113 2.94 -18.36 0.79
N SER A 114 2.73 -17.03 0.85
CA SER A 114 2.38 -16.31 2.07
C SER A 114 1.42 -15.14 1.80
N GLN A 115 0.55 -14.86 2.77
CA GLN A 115 -0.32 -13.69 2.74
C GLN A 115 0.28 -12.62 3.64
N ARG A 116 1.03 -11.70 3.02
CA ARG A 116 1.70 -10.62 3.73
C ARG A 116 1.52 -9.28 3.05
N GLU A 117 1.46 -8.24 3.85
CA GLU A 117 1.41 -6.84 3.43
C GLU A 117 2.39 -6.01 4.27
N TRP A 118 3.17 -5.17 3.61
CA TRP A 118 4.04 -4.22 4.31
C TRP A 118 4.31 -2.98 3.48
N VAL A 119 4.74 -1.93 4.19
CA VAL A 119 5.30 -0.72 3.60
C VAL A 119 6.68 -0.48 4.20
N GLN A 120 7.65 -0.16 3.36
CA GLN A 120 8.98 0.29 3.76
C GLN A 120 9.24 1.70 3.24
N ALA A 121 9.90 2.52 4.02
CA ALA A 121 10.31 3.86 3.63
C ALA A 121 11.77 4.12 4.01
N VAL A 122 12.47 4.83 3.12
CA VAL A 122 13.84 5.30 3.31
C VAL A 122 13.80 6.82 3.32
N THR A 123 14.26 7.42 4.40
CA THR A 123 14.32 8.88 4.62
C THR A 123 15.76 9.30 4.90
N ASP A 124 16.02 10.60 4.88
CA ASP A 124 17.27 11.11 5.46
C ASP A 124 17.28 10.89 6.98
N GLY A 125 18.19 10.05 7.46
CA GLY A 125 18.34 9.73 8.89
C GLY A 125 17.45 8.61 9.44
N GLY A 126 16.62 7.95 8.63
CA GLY A 126 15.72 6.90 9.13
C GLY A 126 15.26 5.87 8.10
N LEU A 127 15.18 4.61 8.54
CA LEU A 127 14.47 3.53 7.84
C LEU A 127 13.23 3.16 8.63
N TYR A 128 12.10 3.04 7.93
CA TYR A 128 10.81 2.70 8.53
C TYR A 128 10.20 1.49 7.83
N ALA A 129 9.57 0.61 8.60
CA ALA A 129 8.78 -0.49 8.08
C ALA A 129 7.50 -0.67 8.89
N VAL A 130 6.38 -0.85 8.19
CA VAL A 130 5.09 -1.20 8.79
C VAL A 130 4.60 -2.48 8.16
N SER A 131 4.57 -3.57 8.94
CA SER A 131 4.04 -4.87 8.52
C SER A 131 2.61 -5.07 9.01
N GLU A 132 1.75 -5.64 8.15
CA GLU A 132 0.37 -5.99 8.44
C GLU A 132 -0.50 -4.84 8.98
N MET A 133 -0.10 -3.59 8.71
CA MET A 133 -0.64 -2.36 9.32
C MET A 133 -0.56 -2.30 10.85
N ARG A 134 0.20 -3.21 11.49
CA ARG A 134 0.19 -3.44 12.95
C ARG A 134 1.56 -3.39 13.61
N GLU A 135 2.58 -3.79 12.88
CA GLU A 135 3.92 -3.93 13.41
C GLU A 135 4.79 -2.79 12.89
N TRP A 136 5.25 -1.93 13.80
CA TRP A 136 6.15 -0.84 13.48
C TRP A 136 7.60 -1.23 13.76
N GLN A 137 8.48 -0.93 12.82
CA GLN A 137 9.92 -0.96 12.97
C GLN A 137 10.53 0.35 12.46
N GLU A 138 11.44 0.92 13.24
CA GLU A 138 12.24 2.08 12.82
C GLU A 138 13.71 1.92 13.21
N GLU A 139 14.59 2.45 12.36
CA GLU A 139 16.04 2.45 12.55
C GLU A 139 16.57 3.85 12.24
N CYS A 140 16.94 4.60 13.29
CA CYS A 140 17.33 6.01 13.19
C CYS A 140 18.65 6.27 13.94
N GLY A 141 19.70 5.51 13.62
CA GLY A 141 21.07 5.69 14.18
C GLY A 141 21.27 5.22 15.63
N HIS A 142 20.21 4.97 16.39
CA HIS A 142 20.26 4.52 17.79
C HIS A 142 19.91 3.02 17.97
N GLY A 143 19.95 2.25 16.89
CA GLY A 143 19.53 0.85 16.85
C GLY A 143 18.11 0.66 16.28
N VAL A 144 17.57 -0.53 16.46
CA VAL A 144 16.25 -0.95 15.96
C VAL A 144 15.22 -0.76 17.06
N VAL A 145 14.16 0.00 16.77
CA VAL A 145 13.00 0.14 17.63
C VAL A 145 11.84 -0.63 17.02
N GLN A 146 11.28 -1.57 17.78
CA GLN A 146 10.05 -2.28 17.45
C GLN A 146 9.00 -1.94 18.50
N ARG A 147 7.78 -1.67 18.06
CA ARG A 147 6.67 -1.34 18.97
C ARG A 147 5.80 -2.57 19.20
N PRO A 148 5.44 -2.87 20.46
CA PRO A 148 4.54 -3.98 20.74
C PRO A 148 3.16 -3.69 20.14
N VAL A 149 2.57 -4.70 19.51
CA VAL A 149 1.19 -4.63 19.04
C VAL A 149 0.28 -4.56 20.27
N ALA A 150 -0.56 -3.52 20.36
CA ALA A 150 -1.48 -3.36 21.47
C ALA A 150 -2.49 -4.52 21.51
N SER A 151 -2.34 -5.42 22.48
CA SER A 151 -3.12 -6.67 22.58
C SER A 151 -4.60 -6.46 22.89
N TRP A 152 -4.98 -5.28 23.38
CA TRP A 152 -6.36 -4.91 23.69
C TRP A 152 -7.13 -4.29 22.52
N GLN A 153 -6.44 -3.88 21.44
CA GLN A 153 -7.09 -3.31 20.27
C GLN A 153 -7.57 -4.40 19.32
N THR A 154 -8.76 -4.22 18.77
CA THR A 154 -9.30 -5.13 17.76
C THR A 154 -8.55 -4.99 16.42
N THR A 155 -8.58 -6.05 15.60
CA THR A 155 -8.01 -6.01 14.24
C THR A 155 -8.61 -4.88 13.39
N LEU A 156 -9.89 -4.57 13.56
CA LEU A 156 -10.56 -3.49 12.84
C LEU A 156 -9.94 -2.13 13.22
N GLU A 157 -9.83 -1.83 14.53
CA GLU A 157 -9.23 -0.59 15.02
C GLU A 157 -7.76 -0.43 14.59
N GLN A 158 -7.02 -1.54 14.53
CA GLN A 158 -5.63 -1.53 14.10
C GLN A 158 -5.45 -1.34 12.58
N ARG A 159 -6.42 -1.75 11.76
CA ARG A 159 -6.28 -1.79 10.29
C ARG A 159 -7.17 -0.79 9.53
N GLY A 160 -8.06 -0.09 10.22
CA GLY A 160 -8.99 0.88 9.63
C GLY A 160 -10.30 0.23 9.19
#